data_AF-A0A7S0RN73-F1
#
_entry.id   AF-A0A7S0RN73-F1
#
_cell.length_a   1.000
_cell.length_b   1.000
_cell.length_c   1.000
_cell.angle_alpha   90.00
_cell.angle_beta   90.00
_cell.angle_gamma   90.00
#
_symmetry.space_group_name_H-M   'P 1'
#
loop_
_entity.id
_entity.type
_entity.pdbx_description
1 polymer ?
#
loop_
_entity_poly.entity_id
_entity_poly.type
_entity_poly.pdbx_seq_one_letter_code
_entity_poly.pdbx_strand_id
1 'polypeptide(L)'
;WEGEGGPGGEESYSYINLLANPERYTGYAGEHAHRIWSSIYSQSCFAGMRAEGGGECGGTERRVFYRLISGMHASISAHIAAHMLLDEERGVWGPSLEQFRARLGTRELAYRVENLYFSYLFMLRAVQRASTLLSAFQYNTGMAEDSTTHHLMQQLLAARELAGACPLPFDEGRLWKGEQGGQLLAEMQGAFRNITRIMDCVGCEKCKLWGKLQTLGIATALKVLFASADCGGAAPGEADPFGTLTLERNEVAALVNTLERFAASIHTYTAMAGQLADSEPGSARAVGAADTVH
;
A
#
# COMPACT_ATOMS: atom_id res chain seq x y z
N TRP A 1 -5.03 19.90 15.15
CA TRP A 1 -5.59 21.19 15.60
C TRP A 1 -6.91 20.92 16.29
N GLU A 2 -6.94 20.94 17.61
CA GLU A 2 -8.17 20.74 18.39
C GLU A 2 -8.64 22.09 18.91
N GLY A 3 -9.79 22.54 18.41
CA GLY A 3 -10.65 23.44 19.16
C GLY A 3 -11.39 22.62 20.21
N GLU A 4 -11.49 23.16 21.42
CA GLU A 4 -12.17 22.55 22.56
C GLU A 4 -13.57 22.05 22.19
N GLY A 5 -13.77 20.73 22.21
CA GLY A 5 -15.05 20.09 21.95
C GLY A 5 -15.77 19.74 23.26
N GLY A 6 -16.78 20.54 23.62
CA GLY A 6 -17.83 20.12 24.53
C GLY A 6 -18.63 18.92 23.98
N PRO A 7 -19.51 18.30 24.77
CA PRO A 7 -20.18 17.06 24.41
C PRO A 7 -21.23 17.32 23.31
N GLY A 8 -20.80 17.21 22.05
CA GLY A 8 -21.61 17.46 20.85
C GLY A 8 -20.81 17.92 19.63
N GLY A 9 -19.52 17.58 19.53
CA GLY A 9 -18.70 17.99 18.38
C GLY A 9 -19.11 17.28 17.10
N GLU A 10 -19.63 18.03 16.12
CA GLU A 10 -19.72 17.57 14.73
C GLU A 10 -18.31 17.21 14.24
N GLU A 11 -18.12 15.97 13.80
CA GLU A 11 -16.88 15.57 13.13
C GLU A 11 -16.73 16.37 11.83
N SER A 12 -15.81 17.33 11.80
CA SER A 12 -15.56 18.15 10.60
C SER A 12 -14.74 17.36 9.59
N TYR A 13 -15.37 16.88 8.53
CA TYR A 13 -14.69 16.27 7.38
C TYR A 13 -14.28 17.34 6.37
N SER A 14 -13.02 17.30 5.91
CA SER A 14 -12.51 18.20 4.87
C SER A 14 -11.87 17.43 3.72
N TYR A 15 -12.07 17.90 2.49
CA TYR A 15 -11.37 17.38 1.32
C TYR A 15 -9.96 17.94 1.26
N ILE A 16 -8.96 17.07 1.13
CA ILE A 16 -7.55 17.44 1.07
C ILE A 16 -7.04 17.24 -0.35
N ASN A 17 -6.42 18.28 -0.92
CA ASN A 17 -5.73 18.18 -2.19
C ASN A 17 -4.40 17.44 -2.01
N LEU A 18 -4.30 16.21 -2.55
CA LEU A 18 -3.11 15.37 -2.47
C LEU A 18 -1.92 15.94 -3.26
N LEU A 19 -2.17 16.67 -4.35
CA LEU A 19 -1.11 17.29 -5.17
C LEU A 19 -0.39 18.40 -4.39
N ALA A 20 -1.13 19.15 -3.55
CA ALA A 20 -0.55 20.16 -2.67
C ALA A 20 0.13 19.54 -1.42
N ASN A 21 -0.14 18.26 -1.14
CA ASN A 21 0.33 17.56 0.05
C ASN A 21 1.05 16.25 -0.34
N PRO A 22 2.13 16.31 -1.14
CA PRO A 22 2.83 15.10 -1.58
C PRO A 22 3.47 14.35 -0.41
N GLU A 23 3.56 13.03 -0.53
CA GLU A 23 4.33 12.19 0.39
C GLU A 23 5.83 12.42 0.17
N ARG A 24 6.50 12.97 1.18
CA ARG A 24 7.93 13.29 1.17
C ARG A 24 8.47 13.39 2.61
N TYR A 25 9.76 13.70 2.76
CA TYR A 25 10.34 13.95 4.07
C TYR A 25 9.61 15.08 4.83
N THR A 26 9.32 14.83 6.12
CA THR A 26 8.61 15.76 7.02
C THR A 26 9.37 16.06 8.32
N GLY A 27 10.55 15.47 8.51
CA GLY A 27 11.26 15.50 9.79
C GLY A 27 10.67 14.59 10.88
N TYR A 28 9.53 13.93 10.64
CA TYR A 28 8.91 13.03 11.62
C TYR A 28 9.75 11.77 11.84
N ALA A 29 10.34 11.65 13.03
CA ALA A 29 11.29 10.60 13.39
C ALA A 29 11.32 10.35 14.92
N GLY A 30 12.28 9.53 15.37
CA GLY A 30 12.55 9.31 16.78
C GLY A 30 11.54 8.39 17.48
N GLU A 31 11.54 8.45 18.81
CA GLU A 31 10.82 7.49 19.65
C GLU A 31 9.32 7.44 19.32
N HIS A 32 8.70 8.59 19.06
CA HIS A 32 7.28 8.65 18.74
C HIS A 32 6.94 7.87 17.45
N ALA A 33 7.69 8.10 16.36
CA ALA A 33 7.52 7.35 15.12
C ALA A 33 7.77 5.84 15.31
N HIS A 34 8.76 5.48 16.13
CA HIS A 34 9.09 4.08 16.44
C HIS A 34 7.96 3.40 17.23
N ARG A 35 7.35 4.09 18.20
CA ARG A 35 6.20 3.58 18.96
C ARG A 35 5.01 3.32 18.04
N ILE A 36 4.70 4.25 17.13
CA ILE A 36 3.61 4.06 16.14
C ILE A 36 3.83 2.78 15.33
N TRP A 37 5.00 2.62 14.71
CA TRP A 37 5.28 1.41 13.94
C TRP A 37 5.28 0.16 14.82
N SER A 38 5.84 0.23 16.02
CA SER A 38 5.81 -0.89 16.97
C SER A 38 4.38 -1.31 17.31
N SER A 39 3.47 -0.35 17.55
CA SER A 39 2.05 -0.61 17.80
C SER A 39 1.32 -1.20 16.59
N ILE A 40 1.69 -0.80 15.38
CA ILE A 40 1.19 -1.41 14.14
C ILE A 40 1.69 -2.86 14.06
N TYR A 41 2.99 -3.11 14.16
CA TYR A 41 3.54 -4.47 14.09
C TYR A 41 3.24 -5.34 15.32
N SER A 42 2.66 -4.80 16.40
CA SER A 42 2.22 -5.55 17.58
C SER A 42 0.75 -5.93 17.56
N GLN A 43 0.00 -5.63 16.50
CA GLN A 43 -1.37 -6.13 16.37
C GLN A 43 -1.40 -7.66 16.47
N SER A 44 -2.47 -8.21 17.03
CA SER A 44 -2.64 -9.65 17.29
C SER A 44 -2.45 -10.51 16.03
N CYS A 45 -2.82 -9.97 14.86
CA CYS A 45 -2.58 -10.61 13.55
C CYS A 45 -1.08 -10.89 13.29
N PHE A 46 -0.17 -10.17 13.96
CA PHE A 46 1.28 -10.32 13.84
C PHE A 46 1.93 -11.19 14.94
N ALA A 47 1.20 -11.59 15.99
CA ALA A 47 1.78 -12.18 17.20
C ALA A 47 2.51 -13.53 16.99
N GLY A 48 2.23 -14.25 15.90
CA GLY A 48 2.91 -15.51 15.53
C GLY A 48 4.13 -15.35 14.60
N MET A 49 4.44 -14.14 14.12
CA MET A 49 5.54 -13.91 13.17
C MET A 49 6.87 -13.50 13.81
N ARG A 50 6.88 -13.26 15.13
CA ARG A 50 8.08 -12.86 15.89
C ARG A 50 8.90 -14.05 16.42
N ALA A 51 8.41 -15.28 16.29
CA ALA A 51 9.14 -16.46 16.72
C ALA A 51 10.16 -16.86 15.65
N GLU A 52 11.45 -16.57 15.90
CA GLU A 52 12.56 -17.18 15.16
C GLU A 52 12.59 -18.68 15.47
N GLY A 53 11.98 -19.47 14.59
CA GLY A 53 11.88 -20.91 14.72
C GLY A 53 10.53 -21.35 14.18
N GLY A 54 10.56 -22.13 13.09
CA GLY A 54 9.39 -22.62 12.37
C GLY A 54 8.42 -23.40 13.26
N GLY A 55 7.61 -22.67 14.02
CA GLY A 55 6.45 -23.18 14.72
C GLY A 55 5.26 -23.14 13.77
N GLU A 56 4.56 -24.27 13.68
CA GLU A 56 3.33 -24.56 12.92
C GLU A 56 2.11 -23.68 13.31
N CYS A 57 2.30 -22.45 13.81
CA CYS A 57 1.21 -21.56 14.18
C CYS A 57 1.37 -20.16 13.58
N GLY A 58 0.92 -20.03 12.33
CA GLY A 58 0.73 -18.75 11.64
C GLY A 58 0.51 -18.99 10.15
N GLY A 59 -0.74 -19.28 9.74
CA GLY A 59 -1.08 -19.59 8.36
C GLY A 59 -0.50 -18.60 7.34
N THR A 60 -0.31 -19.04 6.10
CA THR A 60 0.19 -18.27 4.95
C THR A 60 -0.47 -16.88 4.86
N GLU A 61 -1.70 -16.75 5.35
CA GLU A 61 -2.50 -15.54 5.32
C GLU A 61 -2.04 -14.44 6.27
N ARG A 62 -1.58 -14.79 7.47
CA ARG A 62 -1.03 -13.80 8.42
C ARG A 62 0.27 -13.21 7.89
N ARG A 63 1.03 -14.00 7.12
CA ARG A 63 2.22 -13.54 6.40
C ARG A 63 1.87 -12.50 5.35
N VAL A 64 0.73 -12.60 4.66
CA VAL A 64 0.29 -11.60 3.67
C VAL A 64 0.09 -10.24 4.31
N PHE A 65 -0.63 -10.17 5.44
CA PHE A 65 -0.87 -8.91 6.12
C PHE A 65 0.44 -8.24 6.57
N TYR A 66 1.41 -9.00 7.08
CA TYR A 66 2.74 -8.47 7.41
C TYR A 66 3.48 -7.94 6.19
N ARG A 67 3.49 -8.69 5.09
CA ARG A 67 4.17 -8.25 3.87
C ARG A 67 3.53 -6.98 3.30
N LEU A 68 2.21 -6.82 3.39
CA LEU A 68 1.50 -5.61 2.98
C LEU A 68 1.90 -4.39 3.81
N ILE A 69 1.90 -4.51 5.13
CA ILE A 69 2.31 -3.40 6.01
C ILE A 69 3.81 -3.12 5.90
N SER A 70 4.64 -4.16 5.76
CA SER A 70 6.07 -4.02 5.52
C SER A 70 6.39 -3.35 4.19
N GLY A 71 5.67 -3.70 3.12
CA GLY A 71 5.80 -3.05 1.83
C GLY A 71 5.33 -1.61 1.84
N MET A 72 4.25 -1.29 2.57
CA MET A 72 3.83 0.10 2.81
C MET A 72 4.92 0.89 3.56
N HIS A 73 5.53 0.31 4.59
CA HIS A 73 6.64 0.95 5.30
C HIS A 73 7.88 1.16 4.41
N ALA A 74 8.17 0.21 3.51
CA ALA A 74 9.23 0.34 2.51
C ALA A 74 8.90 1.43 1.48
N SER A 75 7.65 1.51 1.01
CA SER A 75 7.15 2.56 0.11
C SER A 75 7.35 3.97 0.70
N ILE A 76 6.94 4.16 1.95
CA ILE A 76 7.13 5.43 2.68
C ILE A 76 8.63 5.77 2.77
N SER A 77 9.47 4.76 3.05
CA SER A 77 10.92 4.96 3.14
C SER A 77 11.54 5.37 1.79
N ALA A 78 11.05 4.82 0.67
CA ALA A 78 11.49 5.20 -0.66
C ALA A 78 11.13 6.66 -0.98
N HIS A 79 9.89 7.07 -0.73
CA HIS A 79 9.45 8.46 -0.94
C HIS A 79 10.22 9.47 -0.09
N ILE A 80 10.49 9.13 1.17
CA ILE A 80 11.33 9.96 2.04
C ILE A 80 12.71 10.10 1.44
N ALA A 81 13.35 9.00 1.02
CA ALA A 81 14.70 9.03 0.46
C ALA A 81 14.79 9.79 -0.88
N ALA A 82 13.76 9.74 -1.72
CA ALA A 82 13.70 10.48 -2.99
C ALA A 82 13.46 11.98 -2.82
N HIS A 83 12.76 12.37 -1.76
CA HIS A 83 12.33 13.75 -1.53
C HIS A 83 12.75 14.22 -0.14
N MET A 84 14.05 14.18 0.11
CA MET A 84 14.68 14.75 1.32
C MET A 84 14.83 16.26 1.19
N LEU A 85 14.75 16.95 2.33
CA LEU A 85 15.22 18.33 2.45
C LEU A 85 16.74 18.29 2.65
N LEU A 86 17.49 18.63 1.60
CA LEU A 86 18.96 18.54 1.58
C LEU A 86 19.63 19.79 2.15
N ASP A 87 18.98 20.95 1.97
CA ASP A 87 19.42 22.25 2.48
C ASP A 87 18.18 22.99 2.99
N GLU A 88 18.05 23.14 4.30
CA GLU A 88 16.90 23.77 4.94
C GLU A 88 16.90 25.29 4.72
N GLU A 89 18.07 25.94 4.75
CA GLU A 89 18.19 27.39 4.57
C GLU A 89 17.81 27.81 3.15
N ARG A 90 18.19 27.01 2.15
CA ARG A 90 17.89 27.27 0.74
C ARG A 90 16.63 26.59 0.22
N GLY A 91 16.00 25.73 1.04
CA GLY A 91 14.82 24.97 0.65
C GLY A 91 15.07 24.00 -0.50
N VAL A 92 16.26 23.40 -0.58
CA VAL A 92 16.62 22.46 -1.66
C VAL A 92 16.10 21.07 -1.32
N TRP A 93 15.28 20.52 -2.20
CA TRP A 93 14.74 19.16 -2.10
C TRP A 93 15.39 18.24 -3.13
N GLY A 94 15.65 16.98 -2.76
CA GLY A 94 16.20 16.01 -3.68
C GLY A 94 16.43 14.62 -3.09
N PRO A 95 16.96 13.69 -3.92
CA PRO A 95 17.28 12.34 -3.48
C PRO A 95 18.49 12.32 -2.54
N SER A 96 18.44 11.48 -1.51
CA SER A 96 19.55 11.20 -0.59
C SER A 96 19.96 9.73 -0.67
N LEU A 97 21.12 9.46 -1.26
CA LEU A 97 21.68 8.10 -1.32
C LEU A 97 22.03 7.55 0.06
N GLU A 98 22.42 8.41 1.01
CA GLU A 98 22.67 8.02 2.40
C GLU A 98 21.40 7.47 3.06
N GLN A 99 20.29 8.22 2.99
CA GLN A 99 19.01 7.78 3.55
C GLN A 99 18.47 6.54 2.82
N PHE A 100 18.65 6.48 1.51
CA PHE A 100 18.28 5.29 0.73
C PHE A 100 19.06 4.06 1.19
N ARG A 101 20.39 4.17 1.31
CA ARG A 101 21.25 3.08 1.80
C ARG A 101 20.80 2.60 3.18
N ALA A 102 20.62 3.52 4.12
CA ALA A 102 20.23 3.18 5.49
C ALA A 102 18.85 2.52 5.62
N ARG A 103 17.94 2.75 4.66
CA ARG A 103 16.53 2.31 4.76
C ARG A 103 16.17 1.14 3.86
N LEU A 104 16.81 1.03 2.68
CA LEU A 104 16.45 0.10 1.61
C LEU A 104 17.66 -0.44 0.82
N GLY A 105 18.79 0.25 0.82
CA GLY A 105 19.89 -0.03 -0.12
C GLY A 105 20.91 -1.08 0.31
N THR A 106 20.74 -1.76 1.44
CA THR A 106 21.64 -2.84 1.88
C THR A 106 21.03 -4.23 1.72
N ARG A 107 21.88 -5.26 1.64
CA ARG A 107 21.43 -6.65 1.45
C ARG A 107 20.59 -7.17 2.62
N GLU A 108 20.89 -6.72 3.84
CA GLU A 108 20.13 -7.07 5.05
C GLU A 108 18.70 -6.55 5.00
N LEU A 109 18.43 -5.55 4.16
CA LEU A 109 17.13 -4.90 3.98
C LEU A 109 16.38 -5.40 2.73
N ALA A 110 16.93 -6.38 2.00
CA ALA A 110 16.33 -6.93 0.78
C ALA A 110 14.88 -7.41 0.99
N TYR A 111 14.58 -8.02 2.14
CA TYR A 111 13.23 -8.46 2.48
C TYR A 111 12.19 -7.33 2.47
N ARG A 112 12.59 -6.07 2.76
CA ARG A 112 11.69 -4.91 2.70
C ARG A 112 11.32 -4.58 1.26
N VAL A 113 12.29 -4.71 0.36
CA VAL A 113 12.11 -4.50 -1.07
C VAL A 113 11.23 -5.60 -1.65
N GLU A 114 11.47 -6.86 -1.30
CA GLU A 114 10.59 -7.98 -1.67
C GLU A 114 9.15 -7.77 -1.21
N ASN A 115 8.96 -7.21 0.00
CA ASN A 115 7.64 -6.87 0.51
C ASN A 115 7.00 -5.67 -0.21
N LEU A 116 7.79 -4.71 -0.67
CA LEU A 116 7.34 -3.62 -1.54
C LEU A 116 6.81 -4.18 -2.87
N TYR A 117 7.59 -5.02 -3.57
CA TYR A 117 7.14 -5.67 -4.80
C TYR A 117 5.90 -6.54 -4.57
N PHE A 118 5.87 -7.31 -3.48
CA PHE A 118 4.69 -8.07 -3.10
C PHE A 118 3.46 -7.19 -2.95
N SER A 119 3.58 -6.07 -2.26
CA SER A 119 2.47 -5.14 -2.02
C SER A 119 2.01 -4.47 -3.31
N TYR A 120 2.94 -4.10 -4.19
CA TYR A 120 2.61 -3.59 -5.53
C TYR A 120 1.84 -4.62 -6.36
N LEU A 121 2.34 -5.85 -6.46
CA LEU A 121 1.68 -6.92 -7.21
C LEU A 121 0.30 -7.26 -6.62
N PHE A 122 0.16 -7.22 -5.29
CA PHE A 122 -1.11 -7.41 -4.60
C PHE A 122 -2.13 -6.32 -4.96
N MET A 123 -1.72 -5.04 -4.93
CA MET A 123 -2.56 -3.92 -5.34
C MET A 123 -2.92 -3.98 -6.83
N LEU A 124 -1.96 -4.33 -7.69
CA LEU A 124 -2.14 -4.47 -9.13
C LEU A 124 -3.17 -5.55 -9.44
N ARG A 125 -3.07 -6.70 -8.76
CA ARG A 125 -4.04 -7.80 -8.79
C ARG A 125 -5.43 -7.33 -8.35
N ALA A 126 -5.54 -6.59 -7.24
CA ALA A 126 -6.82 -6.08 -6.76
C ALA A 126 -7.48 -5.09 -7.72
N VAL A 127 -6.71 -4.16 -8.30
CA VAL A 127 -7.23 -3.22 -9.30
C VAL A 127 -7.70 -3.95 -10.56
N GLN A 128 -6.96 -4.97 -11.01
CA GLN A 128 -7.42 -5.79 -12.11
C GLN A 128 -8.72 -6.53 -11.78
N ARG A 129 -8.83 -7.13 -10.58
CA ARG A 129 -10.10 -7.75 -10.18
C ARG A 129 -11.24 -6.74 -10.18
N ALA A 130 -11.03 -5.56 -9.61
CA ALA A 130 -12.03 -4.51 -9.55
C ALA A 130 -12.33 -3.86 -10.92
N SER A 131 -11.79 -4.34 -12.05
CA SER A 131 -11.93 -3.69 -13.36
C SER A 131 -13.39 -3.42 -13.75
N THR A 132 -14.30 -4.37 -13.55
CA THR A 132 -15.73 -4.17 -13.84
C THR A 132 -16.36 -3.10 -12.94
N LEU A 133 -16.05 -3.12 -11.63
CA LEU A 133 -16.55 -2.14 -10.66
C LEU A 133 -16.01 -0.73 -10.95
N LEU A 134 -14.72 -0.61 -11.24
CA LEU A 134 -14.05 0.66 -11.53
C LEU A 134 -14.49 1.22 -12.89
N SER A 135 -14.71 0.36 -13.88
CA SER A 135 -15.22 0.76 -15.21
C SER A 135 -16.64 1.34 -15.11
N ALA A 136 -17.49 0.74 -14.27
CA ALA A 136 -18.86 1.20 -14.02
C ALA A 136 -18.96 2.36 -13.01
N PHE A 137 -17.87 2.73 -12.33
CA PHE A 137 -17.89 3.73 -11.27
C PHE A 137 -18.15 5.15 -11.82
N GLN A 138 -18.95 5.93 -11.09
CA GLN A 138 -19.27 7.32 -11.46
C GLN A 138 -18.24 8.30 -10.87
N TYR A 139 -17.27 8.71 -11.68
CA TYR A 139 -16.26 9.72 -11.32
C TYR A 139 -16.79 11.16 -11.42
N ASN A 140 -18.01 11.42 -10.92
CA ASN A 140 -18.65 12.74 -11.01
C ASN A 140 -18.19 13.64 -9.86
N THR A 141 -17.64 14.80 -10.17
CA THR A 141 -17.35 15.91 -9.26
C THR A 141 -18.11 17.18 -9.64
N GLY A 142 -18.79 17.18 -10.79
CA GLY A 142 -19.47 18.34 -11.37
C GLY A 142 -18.55 19.21 -12.22
N MET A 143 -17.33 18.74 -12.52
CA MET A 143 -16.32 19.47 -13.28
C MET A 143 -16.06 18.83 -14.65
N ALA A 144 -15.43 19.56 -15.57
CA ALA A 144 -15.20 19.09 -16.94
C ALA A 144 -14.24 17.88 -17.00
N GLU A 145 -13.34 17.79 -16.01
CA GLU A 145 -12.32 16.78 -15.82
C GLU A 145 -12.89 15.38 -15.52
N ASP A 146 -14.17 15.27 -15.15
CA ASP A 146 -14.84 13.99 -14.86
C ASP A 146 -14.78 13.05 -16.07
N SER A 147 -15.01 13.58 -17.27
CA SER A 147 -14.94 12.84 -18.53
C SER A 147 -13.53 12.32 -18.82
N THR A 148 -12.53 13.14 -18.55
CA THR A 148 -11.10 12.78 -18.71
C THR A 148 -10.71 11.71 -17.70
N THR A 149 -11.17 11.84 -16.46
CA THR A 149 -10.91 10.88 -15.39
C THR A 149 -11.49 9.51 -15.73
N HIS A 150 -12.75 9.45 -16.18
CA HIS A 150 -13.37 8.19 -16.62
C HIS A 150 -12.59 7.57 -17.78
N HIS A 151 -12.18 8.36 -18.78
CA HIS A 151 -11.38 7.88 -19.91
C HIS A 151 -10.02 7.31 -19.48
N LEU A 152 -9.27 8.01 -18.62
CA LEU A 152 -7.98 7.55 -18.11
C LEU A 152 -8.12 6.26 -17.28
N MET A 153 -9.19 6.14 -16.50
CA MET A 153 -9.48 4.90 -15.78
C MET A 153 -9.75 3.73 -16.73
N GLN A 154 -10.51 3.93 -17.80
CA GLN A 154 -10.71 2.89 -18.83
C GLN A 154 -9.39 2.48 -19.50
N GLN A 155 -8.52 3.45 -19.81
CA GLN A 155 -7.20 3.17 -20.38
C GLN A 155 -6.31 2.36 -19.42
N LEU A 156 -6.28 2.73 -18.14
CA LEU A 156 -5.56 1.99 -17.11
C LEU A 156 -6.06 0.55 -17.00
N LEU A 157 -7.38 0.36 -16.96
CA LEU A 157 -8.01 -0.95 -16.85
C LEU A 157 -7.81 -1.84 -18.10
N ALA A 158 -7.62 -1.22 -19.27
CA ALA A 158 -7.33 -1.91 -20.52
C ALA A 158 -5.83 -2.17 -20.75
N ALA A 159 -4.94 -1.65 -19.88
CA ALA A 159 -3.50 -1.83 -20.04
C ALA A 159 -3.11 -3.31 -19.97
N ARG A 160 -2.25 -3.75 -20.90
CA ARG A 160 -1.83 -5.15 -21.01
C ARG A 160 -1.06 -5.61 -19.79
N GLU A 161 -0.29 -4.72 -19.19
CA GLU A 161 0.51 -4.92 -17.98
C GLU A 161 -0.39 -5.24 -16.78
N LEU A 162 -1.54 -4.57 -16.69
CA LEU A 162 -2.54 -4.82 -15.65
C LEU A 162 -3.28 -6.14 -15.91
N ALA A 163 -3.65 -6.44 -17.17
CA ALA A 163 -4.22 -7.73 -17.53
C ALA A 163 -3.25 -8.90 -17.23
N GLY A 164 -1.95 -8.65 -17.45
CA GLY A 164 -0.85 -9.56 -17.13
C GLY A 164 -0.58 -9.76 -15.64
N ALA A 165 -1.28 -9.06 -14.74
CA ALA A 165 -1.26 -9.35 -13.30
C ALA A 165 -2.18 -10.53 -12.92
N CYS A 166 -2.99 -11.02 -13.86
CA CYS A 166 -3.94 -12.11 -13.65
C CYS A 166 -3.31 -13.52 -13.39
N PRO A 167 -2.17 -13.90 -13.99
CA PRO A 167 -1.51 -15.18 -13.78
C PRO A 167 -0.43 -15.17 -12.68
N LEU A 168 -0.28 -14.06 -11.94
CA LEU A 168 0.69 -14.00 -10.83
C LEU A 168 0.32 -15.06 -9.77
N PRO A 169 1.29 -15.84 -9.25
CA PRO A 169 1.04 -16.98 -8.37
C PRO A 169 0.70 -16.47 -6.98
N PHE A 170 -0.54 -16.09 -6.80
CA PHE A 170 -1.17 -15.93 -5.51
C PHE A 170 -2.32 -16.92 -5.49
N ASP A 171 -2.16 -18.03 -4.78
CA ASP A 171 -3.20 -19.07 -4.71
C ASP A 171 -4.32 -18.57 -3.78
N GLU A 172 -5.22 -17.75 -4.33
CA GLU A 172 -6.38 -17.20 -3.62
C GLU A 172 -7.24 -18.31 -3.01
N GLY A 173 -7.30 -19.47 -3.68
CA GLY A 173 -8.00 -20.66 -3.22
C GLY A 173 -7.44 -21.20 -1.91
N ARG A 174 -6.11 -21.24 -1.77
CA ARG A 174 -5.45 -21.67 -0.53
C ARG A 174 -5.45 -20.62 0.57
N LEU A 175 -5.60 -19.34 0.23
CA LEU A 175 -5.51 -18.26 1.20
C LEU A 175 -6.88 -17.87 1.79
N TRP A 176 -7.95 -17.90 1.00
CA TRP A 176 -9.23 -17.34 1.46
C TRP A 176 -10.44 -18.24 1.24
N LYS A 177 -10.33 -19.29 0.42
CA LYS A 177 -11.43 -20.23 0.14
C LYS A 177 -11.44 -21.47 1.05
N GLY A 178 -10.53 -21.54 2.03
CA GLY A 178 -10.58 -22.55 3.09
C GLY A 178 -11.70 -22.27 4.10
N GLU A 179 -12.04 -23.28 4.92
CA GLU A 179 -13.11 -23.19 5.95
C GLU A 179 -12.94 -22.02 6.95
N GLN A 180 -11.72 -21.45 7.07
CA GLN A 180 -11.39 -20.35 7.99
C GLN A 180 -11.34 -18.96 7.33
N GLY A 181 -11.58 -18.84 6.02
CA GLY A 181 -11.42 -17.58 5.27
C GLY A 181 -12.28 -16.42 5.78
N GLY A 182 -13.52 -16.70 6.21
CA GLY A 182 -14.42 -15.69 6.76
C GLY A 182 -13.96 -15.13 8.12
N GLN A 183 -13.43 -15.99 9.00
CA GLN A 183 -12.88 -15.56 10.29
C GLN A 183 -11.63 -14.70 10.10
N LEU A 184 -10.75 -15.12 9.20
CA LEU A 184 -9.53 -14.43 8.85
C LEU A 184 -9.79 -13.03 8.25
N LEU A 185 -10.79 -12.90 7.38
CA LEU A 185 -11.22 -11.61 6.87
C LEU A 185 -11.67 -10.68 8.02
N ALA A 186 -12.46 -11.20 8.95
CA ALA A 186 -12.91 -10.43 10.11
C ALA A 186 -11.74 -10.01 11.03
N GLU A 187 -10.76 -10.89 11.23
CA GLU A 187 -9.52 -10.59 11.97
C GLU A 187 -8.71 -9.48 11.27
N MET A 188 -8.52 -9.56 9.96
CA MET A 188 -7.81 -8.53 9.18
C MET A 188 -8.56 -7.20 9.21
N GLN A 189 -9.88 -7.20 9.04
CA GLN A 189 -10.72 -5.99 9.16
C GLN A 189 -10.64 -5.38 10.57
N GLY A 190 -10.57 -6.21 11.61
CA GLY A 190 -10.33 -5.76 12.99
C GLY A 190 -8.96 -5.10 13.14
N ALA A 191 -7.92 -5.71 12.56
CA ALA A 191 -6.57 -5.15 12.56
C ALA A 191 -6.48 -3.80 11.83
N PHE A 192 -7.11 -3.64 10.66
CA PHE A 192 -7.13 -2.36 9.95
C PHE A 192 -7.86 -1.27 10.75
N ARG A 193 -8.99 -1.59 11.40
CA ARG A 193 -9.68 -0.63 12.28
C ARG A 193 -8.77 -0.16 13.42
N ASN A 194 -7.98 -1.07 13.99
CA ASN A 194 -7.01 -0.70 15.02
C ASN A 194 -5.85 0.11 14.45
N ILE A 195 -5.32 -0.23 13.27
CA ILE A 195 -4.28 0.54 12.61
C ILE A 195 -4.76 1.95 12.30
N THR A 196 -5.99 2.13 11.81
CA THR A 196 -6.56 3.47 11.58
C THR A 196 -6.62 4.30 12.86
N ARG A 197 -6.98 3.68 14.01
CA ARG A 197 -6.91 4.35 15.33
C ARG A 197 -5.48 4.68 15.75
N ILE A 198 -4.50 3.84 15.43
CA ILE A 198 -3.09 4.14 15.68
C ILE A 198 -2.64 5.31 14.79
N MET A 199 -3.09 5.38 13.53
CA MET A 199 -2.80 6.51 12.64
C MET A 199 -3.38 7.82 13.20
N ASP A 200 -4.42 7.78 14.03
CA ASP A 200 -4.92 8.97 14.71
C ASP A 200 -3.92 9.58 15.70
N CYS A 201 -3.03 8.76 16.25
CA CYS A 201 -1.96 9.19 17.16
C CYS A 201 -0.72 9.72 16.43
N VAL A 202 -0.67 9.72 15.09
CA VAL A 202 0.48 10.23 14.35
C VAL A 202 0.51 11.76 14.39
N GLY A 203 1.52 12.34 15.05
CA GLY A 203 1.64 13.80 15.21
C GLY A 203 2.04 14.58 13.95
N CYS A 204 2.40 13.89 12.87
CA CYS A 204 2.70 14.49 11.57
C CYS A 204 1.46 14.42 10.66
N GLU A 205 0.85 15.56 10.34
CA GLU A 205 -0.40 15.63 9.58
C GLU A 205 -0.29 15.02 8.17
N LYS A 206 0.79 15.31 7.43
CA LYS A 206 1.02 14.69 6.11
C LYS A 206 1.24 13.18 6.22
N CYS A 207 1.96 12.73 7.25
CA CYS A 207 2.20 11.32 7.50
C CYS A 207 0.89 10.60 7.87
N LYS A 208 0.02 11.24 8.65
CA LYS A 208 -1.30 10.75 9.02
C LYS A 208 -2.22 10.65 7.80
N LEU A 209 -2.23 11.68 6.94
CA LEU A 209 -2.96 11.69 5.67
C LEU A 209 -2.57 10.49 4.79
N TRP A 210 -1.28 10.36 4.47
CA TRP A 210 -0.81 9.29 3.59
C TRP A 210 -0.89 7.91 4.24
N GLY A 211 -0.68 7.82 5.56
CA GLY A 211 -0.86 6.59 6.33
C GLY A 211 -2.31 6.10 6.26
N LYS A 212 -3.28 6.97 6.53
CA LYS A 212 -4.70 6.62 6.41
C LYS A 212 -5.08 6.26 4.98
N LEU A 213 -4.64 7.03 3.99
CA LEU A 213 -4.91 6.76 2.57
C LEU A 213 -4.37 5.38 2.15
N GLN A 214 -3.10 5.07 2.45
CA GLN A 214 -2.49 3.80 2.07
C GLN A 214 -3.11 2.61 2.82
N THR A 215 -3.41 2.76 4.11
CA THR A 215 -4.10 1.70 4.87
C THR A 215 -5.51 1.42 4.34
N LEU A 216 -6.25 2.46 3.97
CA LEU A 216 -7.57 2.29 3.34
C LEU A 216 -7.44 1.62 1.97
N GLY A 217 -6.47 2.02 1.15
CA GLY A 217 -6.24 1.40 -0.17
C GLY A 217 -5.92 -0.09 -0.07
N ILE A 218 -5.07 -0.48 0.88
CA ILE A 218 -4.76 -1.91 1.13
C ILE A 218 -6.01 -2.65 1.65
N ALA A 219 -6.79 -2.04 2.56
CA ALA A 219 -8.02 -2.64 3.07
C ALA A 219 -9.07 -2.83 1.95
N THR A 220 -9.21 -1.85 1.06
CA THR A 220 -10.07 -1.94 -0.13
C THR A 220 -9.57 -3.03 -1.09
N ALA A 221 -8.26 -3.16 -1.29
CA ALA A 221 -7.71 -4.23 -2.10
C ALA A 221 -8.06 -5.62 -1.56
N LEU A 222 -7.96 -5.81 -0.24
CA LEU A 222 -8.42 -7.04 0.42
C LEU A 222 -9.94 -7.22 0.23
N LYS A 223 -10.76 -6.19 0.47
CA LYS A 223 -12.22 -6.24 0.26
C LYS A 223 -12.58 -6.76 -1.14
N VAL A 224 -11.89 -6.28 -2.18
CA VAL A 224 -12.07 -6.73 -3.57
C VAL A 224 -11.66 -8.19 -3.76
N LEU A 225 -10.46 -8.55 -3.29
CA LEU A 225 -9.89 -9.89 -3.53
C LEU A 225 -10.63 -11.00 -2.77
N PHE A 226 -11.21 -10.69 -1.61
CA PHE A 226 -12.04 -11.62 -0.85
C PHE A 226 -13.45 -11.79 -1.44
N ALA A 227 -13.96 -10.78 -2.15
CA ALA A 227 -15.28 -10.85 -2.78
C ALA A 227 -15.25 -11.56 -4.13
N SER A 228 -14.14 -11.51 -4.88
CA SER A 228 -14.07 -12.07 -6.24
C SER A 228 -13.71 -13.57 -6.27
N ALA A 229 -14.41 -14.36 -7.09
CA ALA A 229 -13.98 -15.71 -7.49
C ALA A 229 -12.68 -15.67 -8.31
N ASP A 230 -11.98 -16.80 -8.58
CA ASP A 230 -10.66 -16.82 -9.25
C ASP A 230 -10.65 -16.15 -10.63
N CYS A 231 -9.46 -15.86 -11.15
CA CYS A 231 -9.26 -15.15 -12.42
C CYS A 231 -9.78 -15.92 -13.66
N GLY A 232 -10.35 -17.11 -13.48
CA GLY A 232 -10.96 -17.94 -14.53
C GLY A 232 -12.27 -17.39 -15.11
N GLY A 233 -12.73 -16.24 -14.60
CA GLY A 233 -14.00 -15.65 -14.98
C GLY A 233 -15.18 -16.41 -14.38
N ALA A 234 -16.31 -15.72 -14.25
CA ALA A 234 -17.59 -16.39 -14.19
C ALA A 234 -17.79 -17.10 -15.54
N ALA A 235 -18.09 -18.40 -15.55
CA ALA A 235 -18.57 -19.05 -16.77
C ALA A 235 -19.78 -18.26 -17.31
N PRO A 236 -20.00 -18.16 -18.64
CA PRO A 236 -21.18 -17.47 -19.16
C PRO A 236 -22.46 -18.08 -18.57
N GLY A 237 -23.11 -17.35 -17.66
CA GLY A 237 -24.27 -17.80 -16.88
C GLY A 237 -24.08 -17.85 -15.36
N GLU A 238 -22.86 -17.67 -14.83
CA GLU A 238 -22.62 -17.50 -13.39
C GLU A 238 -22.93 -16.07 -12.92
N ALA A 239 -23.43 -15.95 -11.69
CA ALA A 239 -23.75 -14.68 -11.05
C ALA A 239 -22.53 -13.74 -11.02
N ASP A 240 -22.79 -12.43 -10.98
CA ASP A 240 -21.76 -11.39 -10.87
C ASP A 240 -20.71 -11.81 -9.82
N PRO A 241 -19.42 -11.96 -10.18
CA PRO A 241 -18.37 -12.37 -9.25
C PRO A 241 -18.18 -11.41 -8.08
N PHE A 242 -18.79 -10.21 -8.11
CA PHE A 242 -18.80 -9.24 -7.02
C PHE A 242 -20.09 -9.24 -6.20
N GLY A 243 -21.13 -9.98 -6.59
CA GLY A 243 -22.41 -10.03 -5.90
C GLY A 243 -23.01 -8.63 -5.67
N THR A 244 -23.02 -8.17 -4.43
CA THR A 244 -23.50 -6.84 -4.00
C THR A 244 -22.38 -5.87 -3.61
N LEU A 245 -21.11 -6.23 -3.86
CA LEU A 245 -19.98 -5.39 -3.49
C LEU A 245 -20.03 -4.07 -4.25
N THR A 246 -20.06 -2.99 -3.47
CA THR A 246 -19.89 -1.62 -3.97
C THR A 246 -18.66 -0.98 -3.32
N LEU A 247 -18.00 -0.11 -4.07
CA LEU A 247 -16.88 0.69 -3.59
C LEU A 247 -17.35 2.13 -3.39
N GLU A 248 -17.02 2.71 -2.25
CA GLU A 248 -17.24 4.12 -1.98
C GLU A 248 -16.20 5.00 -2.68
N ARG A 249 -16.50 6.30 -2.83
CA ARG A 249 -15.57 7.27 -3.46
C ARG A 249 -14.19 7.27 -2.79
N ASN A 250 -14.15 7.23 -1.46
CA ASN A 250 -12.89 7.23 -0.72
C ASN A 250 -12.12 5.92 -0.89
N GLU A 251 -12.81 4.78 -1.02
CA GLU A 251 -12.20 3.48 -1.30
C GLU A 251 -11.58 3.47 -2.70
N VAL A 252 -12.29 3.97 -3.71
CA VAL A 252 -11.77 4.07 -5.09
C VAL A 252 -10.55 5.00 -5.14
N ALA A 253 -10.65 6.18 -4.52
CA ALA A 253 -9.54 7.13 -4.46
C ALA A 253 -8.32 6.54 -3.75
N ALA A 254 -8.51 5.87 -2.60
CA ALA A 254 -7.44 5.25 -1.85
C ALA A 254 -6.80 4.09 -2.60
N LEU A 255 -7.59 3.24 -3.27
CA LEU A 255 -7.11 2.09 -4.05
C LEU A 255 -6.16 2.54 -5.17
N VAL A 256 -6.59 3.52 -5.98
CA VAL A 256 -5.79 4.02 -7.12
C VAL A 256 -4.55 4.76 -6.65
N ASN A 257 -4.66 5.66 -5.66
CA ASN A 257 -3.51 6.41 -5.16
C ASN A 257 -2.50 5.49 -4.46
N THR A 258 -2.94 4.45 -3.75
CA THR A 258 -2.03 3.49 -3.11
C THR A 258 -1.27 2.65 -4.13
N LEU A 259 -1.94 2.19 -5.20
CA LEU A 259 -1.26 1.51 -6.31
C LEU A 259 -0.18 2.41 -6.92
N GLU A 260 -0.50 3.68 -7.15
CA GLU A 260 0.45 4.65 -7.70
C GLU A 260 1.64 4.91 -6.76
N ARG A 261 1.44 5.04 -5.44
CA ARG A 261 2.54 5.18 -4.47
C ARG A 261 3.47 3.97 -4.51
N PHE A 262 2.94 2.75 -4.60
CA PHE A 262 3.78 1.56 -4.72
C PHE A 262 4.53 1.51 -6.05
N ALA A 263 3.90 1.90 -7.16
CA ALA A 263 4.56 2.01 -8.45
C ALA A 263 5.71 3.04 -8.43
N ALA A 264 5.45 4.24 -7.91
CA ALA A 264 6.43 5.31 -7.76
C ALA A 264 7.61 4.90 -6.86
N SER A 265 7.34 4.12 -5.80
CA SER A 265 8.38 3.58 -4.91
C SER A 265 9.28 2.57 -5.61
N ILE A 266 8.74 1.71 -6.48
CA ILE A 266 9.54 0.77 -7.27
C ILE A 266 10.44 1.53 -8.25
N HIS A 267 9.90 2.52 -8.97
CA HIS A 267 10.70 3.37 -9.85
C HIS A 267 11.83 4.09 -9.09
N THR A 268 11.50 4.64 -7.93
CA THR A 268 12.46 5.29 -7.02
C THR A 268 13.55 4.33 -6.58
N TYR A 269 13.18 3.13 -6.12
CA TYR A 269 14.13 2.12 -5.69
C TYR A 269 15.08 1.74 -6.82
N THR A 270 14.57 1.44 -8.01
CA THR A 270 15.41 1.06 -9.15
C THR A 270 16.36 2.19 -9.56
N ALA A 271 15.90 3.44 -9.59
CA ALA A 271 16.73 4.58 -9.93
C ALA A 271 17.85 4.82 -8.89
N MET A 272 17.52 4.81 -7.59
CA MET A 272 18.48 5.07 -6.51
C MET A 272 19.42 3.88 -6.29
N ALA A 273 18.96 2.65 -6.49
CA ALA A 273 19.82 1.46 -6.47
C ALA A 273 20.88 1.50 -7.57
N GLY A 274 20.51 1.95 -8.78
CA GLY A 274 21.44 2.20 -9.88
C GLY A 274 22.50 3.23 -9.51
N GLN A 275 22.07 4.41 -9.02
CA GLN A 275 22.98 5.47 -8.57
C GLN A 275 23.93 5.00 -7.45
N LEU A 276 23.42 4.18 -6.52
CA LEU A 276 24.22 3.65 -5.43
C LEU A 276 25.31 2.70 -5.95
N ALA A 277 24.96 1.81 -6.88
CA ALA A 277 25.91 0.89 -7.51
C ALA A 277 26.99 1.64 -8.32
N ASP A 278 26.62 2.70 -9.04
CA ASP A 278 27.57 3.54 -9.79
C ASP A 278 28.53 4.29 -8.86
N SER A 279 28.06 4.70 -7.67
CA SER A 279 28.89 5.39 -6.67
C SER A 279 29.86 4.47 -5.93
N GLU A 280 29.60 3.16 -5.88
CA GLU A 280 30.40 2.16 -5.16
C GLU A 280 30.70 0.92 -6.01
N PRO A 281 31.62 1.02 -7.00
CA PRO A 281 31.88 -0.04 -7.98
C PRO A 281 32.48 -1.36 -7.41
N GLY A 282 32.63 -1.48 -6.08
CA GLY A 282 33.09 -2.69 -5.39
C GLY A 282 32.12 -3.25 -4.33
N SER A 283 30.96 -2.61 -4.12
CA SER A 283 29.92 -3.10 -3.22
C SER A 283 29.00 -4.05 -3.97
N ALA A 284 28.65 -5.20 -3.37
CA ALA A 284 27.78 -6.18 -4.00
C ALA A 284 26.48 -5.52 -4.49
N ARG A 285 26.08 -5.82 -5.75
CA ARG A 285 24.89 -5.24 -6.39
C ARG A 285 23.70 -5.22 -5.43
N ALA A 286 23.08 -4.05 -5.28
CA ALA A 286 21.76 -3.94 -4.65
C ALA A 286 20.80 -4.90 -5.35
N VAL A 287 19.98 -5.61 -4.57
CA VAL A 287 19.08 -6.67 -5.08
C VAL A 287 18.21 -6.08 -6.18
N GLY A 288 18.46 -6.50 -7.42
CA GLY A 288 17.64 -6.13 -8.57
C GLY A 288 16.41 -7.00 -8.64
N ALA A 289 15.35 -6.53 -9.28
CA ALA A 289 14.13 -7.31 -9.54
C ALA A 289 14.39 -8.65 -10.27
N ALA A 290 15.57 -8.81 -10.88
CA ALA A 290 16.00 -10.05 -11.54
C ALA A 290 16.54 -11.12 -10.57
N ASP A 291 16.96 -10.75 -9.37
CA ASP A 291 17.52 -11.71 -8.39
C ASP A 291 16.43 -12.40 -7.55
N THR A 292 15.17 -11.98 -7.69
CA THR A 292 14.00 -12.49 -6.94
C THR A 292 13.15 -13.51 -7.70
N VAL A 293 13.59 -13.97 -8.87
CA VAL A 293 12.88 -15.00 -9.65
C VAL A 293 13.74 -16.24 -9.78
N HIS A 294 13.79 -17.03 -8.71
CA HIS A 294 14.07 -18.46 -8.75
C HIS A 294 13.21 -19.19 -7.71
#